data_AF-A0AAV0W143-F1
#
_entry.id   AF-A0AAV0W143-F1
#
_cell.length_a   1.000
_cell.length_b   1.000
_cell.length_c   1.000
_cell.angle_alpha   90.00
_cell.angle_beta   90.00
_cell.angle_gamma   90.00
#
_symmetry.space_group_name_H-M   'P 1'
#
loop_
_entity.id
_entity.type
_entity.pdbx_description
1 polymer ?
#
loop_
_entity_poly.entity_id
_entity_poly.type
_entity_poly.pdbx_seq_one_letter_code
_entity_poly.pdbx_strand_id
1 'polypeptide(L)'
;MSDIDDDDSDETIRELYEKFNVSTQVTSGDLMVPFISLINSPKHLNTMTGIPSFNLLNKIEELYRLEFPDKRFHNISYKERIVMVFMKLKQDLSFIVLSILFKNVSPESCRTIYASIIPSLAMLLNSVIYWPSKQEISSDIPYCFENFNKTRVVIDCTEISLQKNPNA
;
A
#
# COMPACT_ATOMS: atom_id res chain seq x y z
N MET A 1 -5.90 30.45 71.59
CA MET A 1 -7.11 30.35 70.78
C MET A 1 -6.80 31.02 69.46
N SER A 2 -6.28 30.24 68.52
CA SER A 2 -6.12 30.64 67.12
C SER A 2 -6.43 29.36 66.37
N ASP A 3 -7.71 29.19 66.11
CA ASP A 3 -8.28 28.09 65.37
C ASP A 3 -7.70 28.16 63.95
N ILE A 4 -7.02 27.07 63.56
CA ILE A 4 -6.57 26.86 62.19
C ILE A 4 -7.74 26.15 61.52
N ASP A 5 -8.36 26.83 60.56
CA ASP A 5 -9.48 26.32 59.77
C ASP A 5 -9.02 25.11 58.93
N ASP A 6 -9.44 23.91 59.34
CA ASP A 6 -9.15 22.62 58.69
C ASP A 6 -10.01 22.34 57.43
N ASP A 7 -10.88 23.27 57.01
CA ASP A 7 -11.90 23.05 55.96
C ASP A 7 -11.40 23.33 54.52
N ASP A 8 -10.33 24.12 54.34
CA ASP A 8 -9.85 24.59 53.01
C ASP A 8 -9.05 23.52 52.23
N SER A 9 -8.57 22.50 52.95
CA SER A 9 -7.71 21.45 52.37
C SER A 9 -8.49 20.41 51.55
N ASP A 10 -9.75 20.17 51.88
CA ASP A 10 -10.57 19.10 51.29
C ASP A 10 -11.24 19.57 49.98
N GLU A 11 -11.53 20.87 49.86
CA GLU A 11 -12.03 21.48 48.62
C GLU A 11 -10.94 21.52 47.54
N THR A 12 -9.70 21.86 47.93
CA THR A 12 -8.54 21.82 47.02
C THR A 12 -8.25 20.40 46.53
N ILE A 13 -8.40 19.40 47.40
CA ILE A 13 -8.23 17.99 47.04
C ILE A 13 -9.36 17.52 46.11
N ARG A 14 -10.62 17.92 46.36
CA ARG A 14 -11.75 17.64 45.45
C ARG A 14 -11.56 18.26 44.07
N GLU A 15 -11.10 19.51 43.98
CA GLU A 15 -10.80 20.15 42.69
C GLU A 15 -9.65 19.45 41.96
N LEU A 16 -8.64 18.95 42.68
CA LEU A 16 -7.54 18.16 42.11
C LEU A 16 -8.04 16.79 41.61
N TYR A 17 -8.93 16.12 42.34
CA TYR A 17 -9.55 14.86 41.91
C TYR A 17 -10.52 15.03 40.73
N GLU A 18 -11.27 16.14 40.66
CA GLU A 18 -12.09 16.47 39.49
C GLU A 18 -11.23 16.80 38.28
N LYS A 19 -10.17 17.62 38.42
CA LYS A 19 -9.22 17.89 37.33
C LYS A 19 -8.47 16.64 36.87
N PHE A 20 -8.16 15.70 37.77
CA PHE A 20 -7.52 14.43 37.41
C PHE A 20 -8.50 13.50 36.66
N ASN A 21 -9.81 13.60 36.92
CA ASN A 21 -10.83 12.89 36.15
C ASN A 21 -11.22 13.56 34.82
N VAL A 22 -10.75 14.78 34.55
CA VAL A 22 -10.64 15.33 33.18
C VAL A 22 -9.34 14.87 32.51
N SER A 23 -8.89 13.66 32.85
CA SER A 23 -7.98 12.89 32.00
C SER A 23 -8.70 12.64 30.68
N THR A 24 -8.19 13.28 29.63
CA THR A 24 -8.52 13.06 28.21
C THR A 24 -9.10 11.67 27.98
N GLN A 25 -10.41 11.58 27.70
CA GLN A 25 -10.97 10.33 27.19
C GLN A 25 -10.27 10.01 25.88
N VAL A 26 -9.32 9.08 25.92
CA VAL A 26 -8.86 8.40 24.72
C VAL A 26 -9.81 7.24 24.55
N THR A 27 -10.89 7.45 23.80
CA THR A 27 -11.67 6.33 23.30
C THR A 27 -10.68 5.44 22.55
N SER A 28 -10.60 4.14 22.88
CA SER A 28 -9.70 3.23 22.16
C SER A 28 -9.96 3.20 20.64
N GLY A 29 -11.10 3.75 20.19
CA GLY A 29 -11.44 4.02 18.79
C GLY A 29 -10.66 5.15 18.11
N ASP A 30 -9.98 6.03 18.85
CA ASP A 30 -9.14 7.11 18.31
C ASP A 30 -7.72 6.66 17.96
N LEU A 31 -7.32 5.45 18.37
CA LEU A 31 -6.08 4.83 17.93
C LEU A 31 -6.27 4.27 16.50
N MET A 32 -6.26 5.16 15.53
CA MET A 32 -6.42 4.80 14.12
C MET A 32 -5.15 4.12 13.61
N VAL A 33 -5.17 2.79 13.64
CA VAL A 33 -4.09 1.93 13.14
C VAL A 33 -4.13 1.94 11.60
N PRO A 34 -3.09 2.44 10.89
CA PRO A 34 -3.06 2.41 9.43
C PRO A 34 -3.12 0.98 8.92
N PHE A 35 -3.91 0.71 7.88
CA PHE A 35 -4.08 -0.65 7.36
C PHE A 35 -2.74 -1.34 7.02
N ILE A 36 -1.77 -0.58 6.51
CA ILE A 36 -0.44 -1.10 6.20
C ILE A 36 0.28 -1.73 7.42
N SER A 37 -0.02 -1.27 8.63
CA SER A 37 0.56 -1.85 9.86
C SER A 37 0.00 -3.23 10.20
N LEU A 38 -1.16 -3.60 9.67
CA LEU A 38 -1.71 -4.95 9.77
C LEU A 38 -0.95 -5.94 8.86
N ILE A 39 -0.26 -5.44 7.82
CA ILE A 39 0.66 -6.20 6.99
C ILE A 39 2.00 -6.31 7.72
N ASN A 40 2.02 -7.10 8.79
CA ASN A 40 3.14 -7.22 9.73
C ASN A 40 4.03 -8.46 9.51
N SER A 41 3.69 -9.33 8.56
CA SER A 41 4.48 -10.53 8.25
C SER A 41 4.81 -10.61 6.75
N PRO A 42 5.95 -11.23 6.36
CA PRO A 42 6.27 -11.44 4.96
C PRO A 42 5.19 -12.22 4.20
N LYS A 43 4.51 -13.15 4.89
CA LYS A 43 3.38 -13.90 4.34
C LYS A 43 2.19 -12.98 4.05
N HIS A 44 1.83 -12.09 4.97
CA HIS A 44 0.76 -11.10 4.75
C HIS A 44 1.11 -10.18 3.59
N LEU A 45 2.36 -9.70 3.53
CA LEU A 45 2.82 -8.83 2.45
C LEU A 45 2.73 -9.52 1.10
N ASN A 46 3.31 -10.72 0.97
CA ASN A 46 3.29 -11.48 -0.27
C ASN A 46 1.84 -11.80 -0.69
N THR A 47 1.00 -12.22 0.26
CA THR A 47 -0.41 -12.49 -0.02
C THR A 47 -1.08 -11.25 -0.59
N MET A 48 -0.98 -10.09 0.08
CA MET A 48 -1.69 -8.89 -0.34
C MET A 48 -1.13 -8.24 -1.61
N THR A 49 0.20 -8.23 -1.78
CA THR A 49 0.88 -7.40 -2.80
C THR A 49 1.65 -8.19 -3.84
N GLY A 50 1.92 -9.48 -3.61
CA GLY A 50 2.86 -10.27 -4.39
C GLY A 50 4.34 -10.00 -4.08
N ILE A 51 4.65 -9.01 -3.24
CA ILE A 51 6.05 -8.67 -2.90
C ILE A 51 6.58 -9.66 -1.85
N PRO A 52 7.70 -10.37 -2.10
CA PRO A 52 8.20 -11.43 -1.23
C PRO A 52 8.77 -10.98 0.11
N SER A 53 9.21 -9.72 0.25
CA SER A 53 9.84 -9.24 1.48
C SER A 53 9.67 -7.73 1.70
N PHE A 54 9.72 -7.31 2.96
CA PHE A 54 9.69 -5.89 3.32
C PHE A 54 10.92 -5.13 2.83
N ASN A 55 12.07 -5.78 2.74
CA ASN A 55 13.28 -5.17 2.18
C ASN A 55 13.08 -4.76 0.73
N LEU A 56 12.45 -5.64 -0.08
CA LEU A 56 12.14 -5.32 -1.47
C LEU A 56 11.10 -4.20 -1.56
N LEU A 57 10.05 -4.23 -0.74
CA LEU A 57 9.06 -3.14 -0.68
C LEU A 57 9.72 -1.80 -0.36
N ASN A 58 10.55 -1.75 0.70
CA ASN A 58 11.25 -0.53 1.11
C ASN A 58 12.20 -0.04 0.01
N LYS A 59 12.88 -0.96 -0.70
CA LYS A 59 13.77 -0.59 -1.81
C LYS A 59 13.00 -0.01 -2.99
N ILE A 60 11.85 -0.61 -3.36
CA ILE A 60 10.97 -0.09 -4.40
C ILE A 60 10.47 1.31 -4.01
N GLU A 61 10.04 1.48 -2.76
CA GLU A 61 9.59 2.78 -2.24
C GLU A 61 10.70 3.84 -2.29
N GLU A 62 11.90 3.51 -1.83
CA GLU A 62 13.07 4.39 -1.87
C GLU A 62 13.36 4.85 -3.29
N LEU A 63 13.50 3.91 -4.24
CA LEU A 63 13.79 4.22 -5.64
C LEU A 63 12.65 5.01 -6.28
N TYR A 64 11.40 4.65 -6.01
CA TYR A 64 10.24 5.37 -6.51
C TYR A 64 10.24 6.82 -6.03
N ARG A 65 10.54 7.07 -4.74
CA ARG A 65 10.58 8.42 -4.16
C ARG A 65 11.69 9.28 -4.78
N LEU A 66 12.82 8.67 -5.12
CA LEU A 66 13.96 9.35 -5.75
C LEU A 66 13.63 9.77 -7.18
N GLU A 67 13.05 8.87 -7.98
CA GLU A 67 12.74 9.11 -9.39
C GLU A 67 11.45 9.94 -9.59
N PHE A 68 10.48 9.81 -8.69
CA PHE A 68 9.15 10.44 -8.79
C PHE A 68 8.75 11.20 -7.52
N PRO A 69 9.44 12.29 -7.16
CA PRO A 69 9.10 13.08 -5.99
C PRO A 69 7.73 13.77 -6.17
N ASP A 70 6.95 13.74 -5.09
CA ASP A 70 5.65 14.39 -5.02
C ASP A 70 5.77 15.90 -5.22
N LYS A 71 4.94 16.43 -6.12
CA LYS A 71 4.82 17.87 -6.38
C LYS A 71 3.82 18.56 -5.44
N ARG A 72 3.03 17.78 -4.70
CA ARG A 72 1.96 18.25 -3.81
C ARG A 72 1.90 17.35 -2.57
N PHE A 73 1.27 17.84 -1.51
CA PHE A 73 1.01 17.03 -0.33
C PHE A 73 -0.05 15.96 -0.62
N HIS A 74 0.18 14.74 -0.11
CA HIS A 74 -0.74 13.62 -0.19
C HIS A 74 -1.12 13.14 1.21
N ASN A 75 -2.39 12.76 1.40
CA ASN A 75 -2.89 12.21 2.68
C ASN A 75 -2.41 10.78 2.96
N ILE A 76 -1.64 10.20 2.04
CA ILE A 76 -1.20 8.80 2.04
C ILE A 76 0.29 8.77 1.68
N SER A 77 1.06 7.94 2.38
CA SER A 77 2.51 7.84 2.18
C SER A 77 2.88 7.21 0.82
N TYR A 78 4.14 7.35 0.39
CA TYR A 78 4.65 6.64 -0.79
C TYR A 78 4.46 5.13 -0.64
N LYS A 79 4.83 4.59 0.53
CA LYS A 79 4.73 3.16 0.83
C LYS A 79 3.29 2.66 0.72
N GLU A 80 2.33 3.36 1.32
CA GLU A 80 0.92 2.98 1.24
C GLU A 80 0.37 3.05 -0.18
N ARG A 81 0.73 4.08 -0.96
CA ARG A 81 0.33 4.19 -2.36
C ARG A 81 0.87 3.03 -3.19
N ILE A 82 2.13 2.66 -3.01
CA ILE A 82 2.75 1.52 -3.68
C ILE A 82 2.06 0.22 -3.28
N VAL A 83 1.85 -0.01 -1.98
CA VAL A 83 1.13 -1.19 -1.48
C VAL A 83 -0.28 -1.27 -2.07
N MET A 84 -1.02 -0.15 -2.10
CA MET A 84 -2.37 -0.10 -2.69
C MET A 84 -2.38 -0.51 -4.17
N VAL A 85 -1.38 -0.06 -4.95
CA VAL A 85 -1.26 -0.42 -6.36
C VAL A 85 -0.95 -1.90 -6.54
N PHE A 86 0.01 -2.44 -5.79
CA PHE A 86 0.33 -3.86 -5.83
C PHE A 86 -0.83 -4.73 -5.33
N MET A 87 -1.59 -4.27 -4.33
CA MET A 87 -2.83 -4.94 -3.91
C MET A 87 -3.86 -4.97 -5.03
N LYS A 88 -4.06 -3.86 -5.75
CA LYS A 88 -4.96 -3.84 -6.90
C LYS A 88 -4.51 -4.83 -7.99
N LEU A 89 -3.22 -4.90 -8.28
CA LEU A 89 -2.67 -5.82 -9.29
C LEU A 89 -2.79 -7.29 -8.87
N LYS A 90 -2.50 -7.62 -7.61
CA LYS A 90 -2.45 -9.00 -7.14
C LYS A 90 -3.81 -9.58 -6.79
N GLN A 91 -4.68 -8.77 -6.17
CA GLN A 91 -5.96 -9.20 -5.60
C GLN A 91 -7.17 -8.73 -6.40
N ASP A 92 -6.97 -7.87 -7.39
CA ASP A 92 -8.03 -7.25 -8.20
C ASP A 92 -9.15 -6.55 -7.38
N LEU A 93 -8.83 -6.07 -6.17
CA LEU A 93 -9.82 -5.42 -5.31
C LEU A 93 -10.48 -4.22 -5.99
N SER A 94 -11.76 -3.98 -5.70
CA SER A 94 -12.43 -2.78 -6.22
C SER A 94 -11.85 -1.51 -5.57
N PHE A 95 -11.91 -0.38 -6.27
CA PHE A 95 -11.45 0.90 -5.70
C PHE A 95 -12.25 1.32 -4.46
N ILE A 96 -13.49 0.85 -4.32
CA ILE A 96 -14.30 1.05 -3.12
C ILE A 96 -13.67 0.30 -1.94
N VAL A 97 -13.31 -0.98 -2.11
CA VAL A 97 -12.64 -1.75 -1.06
C VAL A 97 -11.30 -1.10 -0.69
N LEU A 98 -10.51 -0.68 -1.68
CA LEU A 98 -9.25 0.02 -1.42
C LEU A 98 -9.44 1.32 -0.64
N SER A 99 -10.49 2.10 -0.92
CA SER A 99 -10.81 3.31 -0.15
C SER A 99 -11.18 3.03 1.31
N ILE A 100 -11.80 1.87 1.58
CA ILE A 100 -12.13 1.43 2.94
C ILE A 100 -10.85 1.04 3.70
N LEU A 101 -9.93 0.34 3.03
CA LEU A 101 -8.67 -0.11 3.62
C LEU A 101 -7.71 1.08 3.88
N PHE A 102 -7.54 1.96 2.90
CA PHE A 102 -6.67 3.14 2.98
C PHE A 102 -7.48 4.39 3.33
N LYS A 103 -8.03 4.40 4.55
CA LYS A 103 -8.85 5.51 5.10
C LYS A 103 -8.25 6.88 4.74
N ASN A 104 -9.10 7.88 4.52
CA ASN A 104 -8.78 9.23 4.03
C ASN A 104 -8.48 9.35 2.52
N VAL A 105 -8.81 8.33 1.72
CA VAL A 105 -8.71 8.35 0.26
C VAL A 105 -10.07 7.95 -0.34
N SER A 106 -10.64 8.77 -1.21
CA SER A 106 -11.90 8.41 -1.91
C SER A 106 -11.65 7.36 -2.99
N PRO A 107 -12.66 6.58 -3.42
CA PRO A 107 -12.52 5.65 -4.55
C PRO A 107 -11.95 6.31 -5.82
N GLU A 108 -12.34 7.55 -6.11
CA GLU A 108 -11.82 8.35 -7.23
C GLU A 108 -10.35 8.68 -7.06
N SER A 109 -9.94 8.99 -5.83
CA SER A 109 -8.55 9.24 -5.48
C SER A 109 -7.71 7.97 -5.59
N CYS A 110 -8.21 6.81 -5.13
CA CYS A 110 -7.57 5.52 -5.32
C CYS A 110 -7.36 5.21 -6.81
N ARG A 111 -8.37 5.45 -7.65
CA ARG A 111 -8.27 5.27 -9.10
C ARG A 111 -7.23 6.18 -9.73
N THR A 112 -7.20 7.45 -9.33
CA THR A 112 -6.22 8.43 -9.81
C THR A 112 -4.81 8.04 -9.41
N ILE A 113 -4.61 7.67 -8.15
CA ILE A 113 -3.32 7.18 -7.64
C ILE A 113 -2.89 5.96 -8.46
N TYR A 114 -3.76 4.96 -8.61
CA TYR A 114 -3.48 3.76 -9.38
C TYR A 114 -3.04 4.08 -10.82
N ALA A 115 -3.84 4.88 -11.54
CA ALA A 115 -3.55 5.26 -12.91
C ALA A 115 -2.24 6.06 -13.04
N SER A 116 -1.90 6.88 -12.04
CA SER A 116 -0.67 7.68 -12.05
C SER A 116 0.59 6.88 -11.71
N ILE A 117 0.50 5.92 -10.78
CA ILE A 117 1.66 5.20 -10.25
C ILE A 117 2.03 4.00 -11.12
N ILE A 118 1.05 3.34 -11.76
CA ILE A 118 1.33 2.18 -12.62
C ILE A 118 2.39 2.47 -13.69
N PRO A 119 2.30 3.56 -14.49
CA PRO A 119 3.33 3.87 -15.48
C PRO A 119 4.71 4.13 -14.85
N SER A 120 4.75 4.82 -13.71
CA SER A 120 5.99 5.09 -12.98
C SER A 120 6.65 3.81 -12.45
N LEU A 121 5.86 2.90 -11.87
CA LEU A 121 6.35 1.59 -11.44
C LEU A 121 6.81 0.73 -12.63
N ALA A 122 6.10 0.78 -13.76
CA ALA A 122 6.52 0.07 -14.97
C ALA A 122 7.87 0.58 -15.47
N MET A 123 8.09 1.90 -15.48
CA MET A 123 9.39 2.47 -15.85
C MET A 123 10.49 2.07 -14.86
N LEU A 124 10.21 2.13 -13.56
CA LEU A 124 11.16 1.77 -12.50
C LEU A 124 11.58 0.30 -12.57
N LEU A 125 10.63 -0.61 -12.79
CA LEU A 125 10.87 -2.05 -12.81
C LEU A 125 11.34 -2.57 -14.17
N ASN A 126 11.36 -1.73 -15.21
CA ASN A 126 11.78 -2.12 -16.55
C ASN A 126 13.21 -2.68 -16.58
N SER A 127 14.11 -2.15 -15.74
CA SER A 127 15.49 -2.64 -15.63
C SER A 127 15.61 -4.02 -14.97
N VAL A 128 14.58 -4.46 -14.24
CA VAL A 128 14.57 -5.76 -13.54
C VAL A 128 14.09 -6.88 -14.47
N ILE A 129 13.39 -6.54 -15.55
CA ILE A 129 12.83 -7.53 -16.49
C ILE A 129 13.81 -7.70 -17.66
N TYR A 130 14.46 -8.86 -17.72
CA TYR A 130 15.26 -9.23 -18.88
C TYR A 130 14.36 -9.68 -20.03
N TRP A 131 14.45 -8.98 -21.16
CA TRP A 131 13.77 -9.35 -22.40
C TRP A 131 14.82 -9.83 -23.43
N PRO A 132 14.98 -11.15 -23.62
CA PRO A 132 16.01 -11.68 -24.50
C PRO A 132 15.79 -11.29 -25.97
N SER A 133 16.89 -11.11 -26.69
CA SER A 133 16.84 -10.68 -28.09
C SER A 133 16.31 -11.78 -29.01
N LYS A 134 15.91 -11.43 -30.24
CA LYS A 134 15.42 -12.44 -31.21
C LYS A 134 16.51 -13.45 -31.54
N GLN A 135 17.72 -12.94 -31.71
CA GLN A 135 18.87 -13.75 -32.09
C GLN A 135 19.19 -14.75 -30.98
N GLU A 136 19.28 -14.28 -29.74
CA GLU A 136 19.50 -15.12 -28.56
C GLU A 136 18.46 -16.24 -28.44
N ILE A 137 17.16 -15.90 -28.49
CA ILE A 137 16.09 -16.92 -28.44
C ILE A 137 16.21 -17.93 -29.59
N SER A 138 16.55 -17.47 -30.80
CA SER A 138 16.63 -18.37 -31.97
C SER A 138 17.84 -19.29 -31.89
N SER A 139 18.93 -18.85 -31.26
CA SER A 139 20.14 -19.64 -31.04
C SER A 139 19.97 -20.71 -29.96
N ASP A 140 19.13 -20.43 -28.96
CA ASP A 140 18.94 -21.29 -27.78
C ASP A 140 17.59 -22.02 -27.77
N ILE A 141 16.85 -22.06 -28.89
CA ILE A 141 15.53 -22.69 -28.94
C ILE A 141 15.64 -24.22 -28.74
N PRO A 142 14.92 -24.82 -27.76
CA PRO A 142 14.93 -26.27 -27.60
C PRO A 142 14.28 -26.98 -28.79
N TYR A 143 14.74 -28.19 -29.10
CA TYR A 143 14.22 -29.00 -30.22
C TYR A 143 12.70 -29.19 -30.18
N CYS A 144 12.12 -29.39 -29.00
CA CYS A 144 10.66 -29.51 -28.83
C CYS A 144 9.87 -28.24 -29.21
N PHE A 145 10.55 -27.09 -29.35
CA PHE A 145 9.97 -25.82 -29.77
C PHE A 145 10.40 -25.37 -31.19
N GLU A 146 11.05 -26.23 -31.97
CA GLU A 146 11.56 -25.89 -33.31
C GLU A 146 10.48 -25.34 -34.26
N ASN A 147 9.26 -25.89 -34.19
CA ASN A 147 8.10 -25.43 -34.96
C ASN A 147 7.55 -24.06 -34.51
N PHE A 148 8.02 -23.54 -33.39
CA PHE A 148 7.59 -22.27 -32.78
C PHE A 148 8.65 -21.18 -32.93
N ASN A 149 9.39 -21.16 -34.04
CA ASN A 149 10.45 -20.17 -34.33
C ASN A 149 10.00 -18.69 -34.37
N LYS A 150 8.69 -18.43 -34.42
CA LYS A 150 8.09 -17.08 -34.31
C LYS A 150 7.75 -16.71 -32.86
N THR A 151 7.72 -17.68 -31.95
CA THR A 151 7.45 -17.46 -30.53
C THR A 151 8.71 -16.89 -29.86
N ARG A 152 8.54 -15.80 -29.12
CA ARG A 152 9.65 -15.10 -28.46
C ARG A 152 9.68 -15.34 -26.96
N VAL A 153 8.51 -15.35 -26.33
CA VAL A 153 8.37 -15.57 -24.89
C VAL A 153 7.09 -16.36 -24.67
N VAL A 154 7.14 -17.36 -23.80
CA VAL A 154 5.95 -18.00 -23.22
C VAL A 154 5.76 -17.38 -21.85
N ILE A 155 4.71 -16.58 -21.69
CA ILE A 155 4.40 -15.93 -20.43
C ILE A 155 3.25 -16.70 -19.80
N ASP A 156 3.53 -17.35 -18.67
CA ASP A 156 2.49 -17.94 -17.84
C ASP A 156 1.91 -16.85 -16.93
N CYS A 157 0.88 -16.17 -17.43
CA CYS A 157 0.14 -15.15 -16.69
C CYS A 157 -1.24 -15.70 -16.30
N THR A 158 -1.67 -15.37 -15.08
CA THR A 158 -3.06 -15.55 -14.64
C THR A 158 -4.03 -14.84 -15.57
N GLU A 159 -4.99 -15.58 -16.14
CA GLU A 159 -6.06 -15.03 -16.98
C GLU A 159 -6.94 -14.06 -16.18
N ILE A 160 -7.11 -12.85 -16.71
CA ILE A 160 -8.06 -11.87 -16.18
C ILE A 160 -9.28 -11.89 -17.10
N SER A 161 -10.44 -12.19 -16.54
CA SER A 161 -11.69 -12.14 -17.30
C SER A 161 -11.99 -10.70 -17.73
N LEU A 162 -11.93 -10.43 -19.03
CA LEU A 162 -12.33 -9.14 -19.58
C LEU A 162 -13.87 -9.09 -19.65
N GLN A 163 -14.46 -8.03 -19.08
CA GLN A 163 -15.87 -7.76 -19.26
C GLN A 163 -16.11 -7.38 -20.73
N LYS A 164 -16.89 -8.20 -21.46
CA LYS A 164 -17.31 -7.85 -22.83
C LYS A 164 -18.07 -6.53 -22.80
N ASN A 165 -17.65 -5.58 -23.63
CA ASN A 165 -18.45 -4.40 -23.91
C ASN A 165 -19.71 -4.88 -24.68
N PRO A 166 -20.93 -4.65 -24.17
CA PRO A 166 -22.15 -5.05 -24.87
C PRO A 166 -22.38 -4.30 -26.20
N ASN A 167 -21.57 -3.28 -26.50
CA ASN A 167 -21.67 -2.45 -27.71
C ASN A 167 -20.45 -2.55 -28.64
N ALA A 168 -19.66 -3.63 -28.58
CA ALA A 168 -18.52 -3.88 -29.47
C ALA A 168 -18.79 -5.00 -30.48
#